data_AF-A0A962G419-F1
#
_entry.id   AF-A0A962G419-F1
#
_cell.length_a   1.000
_cell.length_b   1.000
_cell.length_c   1.000
_cell.angle_alpha   90.00
_cell.angle_beta   90.00
_cell.angle_gamma   90.00
#
_symmetry.space_group_name_H-M   'P 1'
#
loop_
_entity.id
_entity.type
_entity.pdbx_description
1 polymer ?
#
loop_
_entity_poly.entity_id
_entity_poly.type
_entity_poly.pdbx_seq_one_letter_code
_entity_poly.pdbx_strand_id
1 'polypeptide(L)'
;WQVVDSAEAVYNVDDYESYVHIQSEAALRAMASSYPYDQNEEGQIALRSNPQEVSHHLQEQIAERLAKAGVEVIEARISHLAYAAEIAQAMLQRQQANAVVAARTRIVYGAVSMVEMALEELKKNGVVELDEERRAAMVSNLLVVLCSDRSTQPVVNTGSLY
;
A
#
# COMPACT_ATOMS: atom_id res chain seq x y z
N TRP A 1 -16.86 -11.18 -24.69
CA TRP A 1 -16.10 -11.92 -25.72
C TRP A 1 -17.00 -12.12 -26.93
N GLN A 2 -16.42 -12.36 -28.11
CA GLN A 2 -17.16 -12.66 -29.33
C GLN A 2 -16.46 -13.82 -30.07
N VAL A 3 -17.23 -14.69 -30.71
CA VAL A 3 -16.70 -15.75 -31.58
C VAL A 3 -16.34 -15.13 -32.93
N VAL A 4 -15.09 -15.25 -33.33
CA VAL A 4 -14.59 -14.67 -34.60
C VAL A 4 -14.48 -15.73 -35.68
N ASP A 5 -14.20 -16.99 -35.31
CA ASP A 5 -14.18 -18.13 -36.24
C ASP A 5 -15.07 -19.28 -35.75
N SER A 6 -16.25 -19.39 -36.35
CA SER A 6 -17.22 -20.44 -36.04
C SER A 6 -16.78 -21.84 -36.50
N ALA A 7 -15.85 -21.95 -37.44
CA ALA A 7 -15.37 -23.26 -37.92
C ALA A 7 -14.36 -23.88 -36.95
N GLU A 8 -13.50 -23.05 -36.35
CA GLU A 8 -12.49 -23.49 -35.36
C GLU A 8 -13.12 -23.72 -33.98
N ALA A 9 -14.10 -22.90 -33.58
CA ALA A 9 -14.81 -23.02 -32.30
C ALA A 9 -15.67 -24.29 -32.18
N VAL A 10 -16.20 -24.81 -33.30
CA VAL A 10 -17.05 -26.03 -33.33
C VAL A 10 -16.20 -27.31 -33.35
N TYR A 11 -14.94 -27.25 -33.80
CA TYR A 11 -14.09 -28.45 -33.98
C TYR A 11 -13.09 -28.71 -32.85
N ASN A 12 -12.72 -27.71 -32.05
CA ASN A 12 -11.70 -27.86 -31.00
C ASN A 12 -12.26 -28.04 -29.56
N VAL A 13 -13.52 -27.69 -29.31
CA VAL A 13 -14.13 -27.81 -27.98
C VAL A 13 -15.61 -28.14 -28.11
N ASP A 14 -16.04 -29.29 -27.60
CA ASP A 14 -17.46 -29.72 -27.63
C ASP A 14 -18.42 -28.77 -26.88
N ASP A 15 -17.89 -27.89 -26.02
CA ASP A 15 -18.64 -26.84 -25.32
C ASP A 15 -17.77 -25.59 -25.10
N TYR A 16 -17.82 -24.65 -26.05
CA TYR A 16 -17.06 -23.39 -26.00
C TYR A 16 -17.43 -22.54 -24.76
N GLU A 17 -18.67 -22.61 -24.26
CA GLU A 17 -19.08 -21.84 -23.07
C GLU A 17 -18.39 -22.38 -21.83
N SER A 18 -18.38 -23.71 -21.66
CA SER A 18 -17.63 -24.36 -20.59
C SER A 18 -16.14 -24.08 -20.68
N TYR A 19 -15.55 -24.11 -21.89
CA TYR A 19 -14.13 -23.78 -22.05
C TYR A 19 -13.82 -22.34 -21.67
N VAL A 20 -14.62 -21.38 -22.16
CA VAL A 20 -14.47 -19.96 -21.81
C VAL A 20 -14.60 -19.77 -20.30
N HIS A 21 -15.57 -20.42 -19.67
CA HIS A 21 -15.77 -20.36 -18.23
C HIS A 21 -14.56 -20.89 -17.45
N ILE A 22 -14.10 -22.11 -17.76
CA ILE A 22 -12.97 -22.75 -17.09
C ILE A 22 -11.69 -21.94 -17.25
N GLN A 23 -11.39 -21.44 -18.46
CA GLN A 23 -10.19 -20.64 -18.70
C GLN A 23 -10.25 -19.28 -18.01
N SER A 24 -11.42 -18.63 -18.00
CA SER A 24 -11.62 -17.36 -17.31
C SER A 24 -11.47 -17.52 -15.79
N GLU A 25 -12.03 -18.59 -15.22
CA GLU A 25 -11.90 -18.90 -13.79
C GLU A 25 -10.44 -19.21 -13.41
N ALA A 26 -9.74 -19.99 -14.24
CA ALA A 26 -8.34 -20.30 -14.03
C ALA A 26 -7.44 -19.06 -14.09
N ALA A 27 -7.69 -18.16 -15.05
CA ALA A 27 -6.98 -16.87 -15.14
C ALA A 27 -7.27 -15.98 -13.93
N LEU A 28 -8.53 -15.87 -13.52
CA LEU A 28 -8.92 -15.09 -12.34
C LEU A 28 -8.26 -15.62 -11.05
N ARG A 29 -8.22 -16.94 -10.87
CA ARG A 29 -7.57 -17.56 -9.69
C ARG A 29 -6.06 -17.34 -9.67
N ALA A 30 -5.41 -17.42 -10.83
CA ALA A 30 -3.98 -17.13 -10.96
C ALA A 30 -3.69 -15.66 -10.61
N MET A 31 -4.53 -14.74 -11.09
CA MET A 31 -4.46 -13.32 -10.77
C MET A 31 -4.66 -13.03 -9.29
N ALA A 32 -5.68 -13.63 -8.67
CA ALA A 32 -5.97 -13.46 -7.25
C ALA A 32 -4.81 -13.93 -6.34
N SER A 33 -3.99 -14.87 -6.83
CA SER A 33 -2.77 -15.33 -6.13
C SER A 33 -1.57 -14.41 -6.36
N SER A 34 -1.57 -13.65 -7.46
CA SER A 34 -0.43 -12.83 -7.89
C SER A 34 -0.47 -11.41 -7.31
N TYR A 35 -1.67 -10.89 -7.05
CA TYR A 35 -1.86 -9.54 -6.50
C TYR A 35 -2.45 -9.58 -5.10
N PRO A 36 -1.96 -8.75 -4.17
CA PRO A 36 -2.60 -8.58 -2.88
C PRO A 36 -3.97 -7.92 -3.04
N TYR A 37 -4.85 -8.17 -2.07
CA TYR A 37 -6.18 -7.54 -2.04
C TYR A 37 -6.08 -6.01 -1.90
N ASP A 38 -5.26 -5.53 -0.96
CA ASP A 38 -5.00 -4.11 -0.70
C ASP A 38 -3.49 -3.85 -0.82
N GLN A 39 -3.10 -2.58 -0.98
CA GLN A 39 -1.69 -2.21 -1.04
C GLN A 39 -1.04 -2.44 0.33
N ASN A 40 0.03 -3.24 0.37
CA ASN A 40 0.82 -3.43 1.59
C ASN A 40 1.99 -2.44 1.64
N GLU A 41 2.48 -2.00 0.48
CA GLU A 41 3.62 -1.09 0.31
C GLU A 41 3.24 0.01 -0.68
N GLU A 42 3.85 1.20 -0.54
CA GLU A 42 3.62 2.32 -1.46
C GLU A 42 4.07 1.94 -2.88
N GLY A 43 3.17 2.10 -3.86
CA GLY A 43 3.45 1.80 -5.26
C GLY A 43 3.20 0.35 -5.68
N GLN A 44 2.81 -0.55 -4.77
CA GLN A 44 2.44 -1.92 -5.12
C GLN A 44 1.07 -1.96 -5.84
N ILE A 45 0.95 -2.72 -6.92
CA ILE A 45 -0.34 -2.96 -7.58
C ILE A 45 -1.18 -3.89 -6.70
N ALA A 46 -2.42 -3.49 -6.42
CA ALA A 46 -3.36 -4.30 -5.64
C ALA A 46 -4.72 -4.42 -6.32
N LEU A 47 -5.43 -5.52 -6.08
CA LEU A 47 -6.72 -5.82 -6.68
C LEU A 47 -7.75 -4.70 -6.43
N ARG A 48 -7.76 -4.13 -5.22
CA ARG A 48 -8.71 -3.09 -4.82
C ARG A 48 -8.32 -1.69 -5.32
N SER A 49 -7.03 -1.37 -5.32
CA SER A 49 -6.54 0.00 -5.55
C SER A 49 -6.23 0.30 -7.02
N ASN A 50 -6.00 -0.73 -7.84
CA ASN A 50 -5.58 -0.59 -9.24
C ASN A 50 -6.52 -1.35 -10.21
N PRO A 51 -7.84 -1.08 -10.20
CA PRO A 51 -8.80 -1.92 -10.92
C PRO A 51 -8.62 -1.89 -12.45
N GLN A 52 -8.17 -0.78 -13.03
CA GLN A 52 -7.92 -0.70 -14.48
C GLN A 52 -6.74 -1.56 -14.91
N GLU A 53 -5.61 -1.46 -14.20
CA GLU A 53 -4.39 -2.21 -14.51
C GLU A 53 -4.61 -3.72 -14.33
N VAL A 54 -5.30 -4.09 -13.25
CA VAL A 54 -5.72 -5.48 -12.98
C VAL A 54 -6.68 -5.99 -14.06
N SER A 55 -7.65 -5.18 -14.50
CA SER A 55 -8.59 -5.57 -15.56
C SER A 55 -7.90 -5.76 -16.90
N HIS A 56 -6.93 -4.90 -17.24
CA HIS A 56 -6.14 -5.02 -18.46
C HIS A 56 -5.32 -6.31 -18.45
N HIS A 57 -4.60 -6.57 -17.36
CA HIS A 57 -3.84 -7.81 -17.23
C HIS A 57 -4.75 -9.05 -17.23
N LEU A 58 -5.99 -8.94 -16.71
CA LEU A 58 -6.97 -10.03 -16.74
C LEU A 58 -7.43 -10.31 -18.16
N GLN A 59 -7.70 -9.25 -18.91
CA GLN A 59 -8.05 -9.35 -20.32
C GLN A 59 -6.94 -10.03 -21.11
N GLU A 60 -5.68 -9.63 -20.92
CA GLU A 60 -4.53 -10.23 -21.61
C GLU A 60 -4.40 -11.73 -21.27
N GLN A 61 -4.45 -12.09 -19.99
CA GLN A 61 -4.37 -13.48 -19.52
C GLN A 61 -5.48 -14.36 -20.10
N ILE A 62 -6.71 -13.85 -20.15
CA ILE A 62 -7.85 -14.58 -20.70
C ILE A 62 -7.74 -14.65 -22.23
N ALA A 63 -7.36 -13.55 -22.89
CA ALA A 63 -7.18 -13.50 -24.34
C ALA A 63 -6.14 -14.52 -24.83
N GLU A 64 -5.00 -14.62 -24.15
CA GLU A 64 -3.95 -15.60 -24.49
C GLU A 64 -4.46 -17.05 -24.43
N ARG A 65 -5.29 -17.37 -23.43
CA ARG A 65 -5.87 -18.70 -23.25
C ARG A 65 -6.95 -18.99 -24.29
N LEU A 66 -7.82 -18.02 -24.55
CA LEU A 66 -8.98 -18.16 -25.43
C LEU A 66 -8.66 -18.02 -26.91
N ALA A 67 -7.52 -17.41 -27.27
CA ALA A 67 -7.04 -17.35 -28.65
C ALA A 67 -6.87 -18.74 -29.26
N LYS A 68 -6.50 -19.76 -28.47
CA LYS A 68 -6.38 -21.15 -28.91
C LYS A 68 -7.71 -21.81 -29.30
N ALA A 69 -8.83 -21.19 -28.91
CA ALA A 69 -10.18 -21.64 -29.22
C ALA A 69 -10.91 -20.71 -30.21
N GLY A 70 -10.21 -19.76 -30.84
CA GLY A 70 -10.81 -18.82 -31.79
C GLY A 70 -11.75 -17.79 -31.16
N VAL A 71 -11.63 -17.54 -29.84
CA VAL A 71 -12.48 -16.61 -29.10
C VAL A 71 -11.74 -15.31 -28.80
N GLU A 72 -12.32 -14.18 -29.21
CA GLU A 72 -11.76 -12.84 -28.97
C GLU A 72 -12.33 -12.23 -27.68
N VAL A 73 -11.44 -11.70 -26.85
CA VAL A 73 -11.78 -11.08 -25.56
C VAL A 73 -11.80 -9.56 -25.70
N ILE A 74 -13.02 -9.02 -25.82
CA ILE A 74 -13.26 -7.57 -25.91
C ILE A 74 -12.92 -6.85 -24.60
N GLU A 75 -13.30 -7.44 -23.46
CA GLU A 75 -13.14 -6.86 -22.12
C GLU A 75 -13.21 -7.95 -21.05
N ALA A 76 -12.46 -7.77 -19.96
CA ALA A 76 -12.56 -8.57 -18.75
C ALA A 76 -12.44 -7.66 -17.51
N ARG A 77 -13.34 -7.84 -16.53
CA ARG A 77 -13.34 -7.07 -15.27
C ARG A 77 -13.77 -7.95 -14.09
N ILE A 78 -13.27 -7.63 -12.90
CA ILE A 78 -13.75 -8.23 -11.66
C ILE A 78 -15.05 -7.54 -11.25
N SER A 79 -16.16 -8.28 -11.27
CA SER A 79 -17.50 -7.72 -10.99
C SER A 79 -17.70 -7.31 -9.53
N HIS A 80 -17.18 -8.10 -8.59
CA HIS A 80 -17.32 -7.84 -7.16
C HIS A 80 -16.06 -8.27 -6.41
N LEU A 81 -15.50 -7.35 -5.63
CA LEU A 81 -14.33 -7.58 -4.80
C LEU A 81 -14.62 -7.01 -3.40
N ALA A 82 -14.76 -7.90 -2.42
CA ALA A 82 -14.99 -7.53 -1.04
C ALA A 82 -14.32 -8.55 -0.11
N TYR A 83 -14.02 -8.11 1.12
CA TYR A 83 -13.69 -9.04 2.19
C TYR A 83 -14.90 -9.91 2.53
N ALA A 84 -14.65 -11.16 2.89
CA ALA A 84 -15.66 -12.01 3.50
C ALA A 84 -16.09 -11.43 4.86
N ALA A 85 -17.35 -11.65 5.25
CA ALA A 85 -17.93 -11.06 6.45
C ALA A 85 -17.16 -11.46 7.72
N GLU A 86 -16.64 -12.68 7.74
CA GLU A 86 -15.89 -13.29 8.84
C GLU A 86 -14.56 -12.58 9.13
N ILE A 87 -13.96 -11.94 8.12
CA ILE A 87 -12.66 -11.26 8.25
C ILE A 87 -12.75 -9.74 8.16
N ALA A 88 -13.92 -9.18 7.82
CA ALA A 88 -14.09 -7.76 7.56
C ALA A 88 -13.65 -6.88 8.75
N GLN A 89 -14.03 -7.26 9.97
CA GLN A 89 -13.65 -6.51 11.18
C GLN A 89 -12.14 -6.57 11.46
N ALA A 90 -11.53 -7.74 11.31
CA ALA A 90 -10.09 -7.91 11.49
C ALA A 90 -9.28 -7.11 10.45
N MET A 91 -9.76 -7.08 9.21
CA MET A 91 -9.14 -6.29 8.14
C MET A 91 -9.25 -4.79 8.38
N LEU A 92 -10.42 -4.31 8.84
CA LEU A 92 -10.61 -2.91 9.24
C LEU A 92 -9.66 -2.53 10.37
N GLN A 93 -9.55 -3.37 11.40
CA GLN A 93 -8.63 -3.13 12.51
C GLN A 93 -7.16 -3.05 12.04
N ARG A 94 -6.77 -3.93 11.10
CA ARG A 94 -5.44 -3.90 10.49
C ARG A 94 -5.19 -2.61 9.71
N GLN A 95 -6.15 -2.16 8.92
CA GLN A 95 -6.05 -0.90 8.17
C GLN A 95 -5.92 0.30 9.11
N GLN A 96 -6.70 0.34 10.20
CA GLN A 96 -6.58 1.39 11.20
C GLN A 96 -5.21 1.38 11.88
N ALA A 97 -4.72 0.21 12.28
CA ALA A 97 -3.39 0.08 12.88
C ALA A 97 -2.28 0.58 11.93
N ASN A 98 -2.33 0.17 10.66
CA ASN A 98 -1.38 0.63 9.65
C ASN A 98 -1.46 2.14 9.43
N ALA A 99 -2.67 2.72 9.40
CA ALA A 99 -2.86 4.16 9.27
C ALA A 99 -2.28 4.94 10.47
N VAL A 100 -2.47 4.43 11.69
CA VAL A 100 -1.89 5.00 12.91
C VAL A 100 -0.36 4.96 12.86
N VAL A 101 0.22 3.82 12.46
CA VAL A 101 1.68 3.69 12.32
C VAL A 101 2.19 4.66 11.25
N ALA A 102 1.57 4.71 10.08
CA ALA A 102 1.95 5.63 9.00
C ALA A 102 1.90 7.10 9.44
N ALA A 103 0.86 7.50 10.17
CA ALA A 103 0.76 8.84 10.74
C ALA A 103 1.89 9.11 11.75
N ARG A 104 2.16 8.18 12.66
CA ARG A 104 3.23 8.31 13.66
C ARG A 104 4.61 8.40 13.01
N THR A 105 4.88 7.59 11.98
CA THR A 105 6.13 7.67 11.22
C THR A 105 6.33 9.04 10.59
N ARG A 106 5.28 9.64 10.01
CA ARG A 106 5.35 11.00 9.45
C ARG A 106 5.63 12.06 10.51
N ILE A 107 5.01 11.95 11.69
CA ILE A 107 5.28 12.86 12.81
C ILE A 107 6.75 12.77 13.24
N VAL A 108 7.26 11.55 13.43
CA VAL A 108 8.65 11.33 13.85
C VAL A 108 9.63 11.87 12.80
N TYR A 109 9.39 11.64 11.52
CA TYR A 109 10.22 12.17 10.45
C TYR A 109 10.25 13.72 10.46
N GLY A 110 9.09 14.35 10.61
CA GLY A 110 9.00 15.81 10.75
C GLY A 110 9.73 16.32 12.00
N ALA A 111 9.60 15.62 13.12
CA ALA A 111 10.27 15.98 14.37
C ALA A 111 11.80 15.89 14.26
N VAL A 112 12.34 14.80 13.69
CA VAL A 112 13.78 14.65 13.44
C VAL A 112 14.30 15.79 12.57
N SER A 113 13.59 16.10 11.48
CA SER A 113 13.97 17.20 10.60
C SER A 113 13.95 18.57 11.31
N MET A 114 12.94 18.85 12.14
CA MET A 114 12.87 20.08 12.94
C MET A 114 14.04 20.21 13.93
N VAL A 115 14.41 19.12 14.59
CA VAL A 115 15.53 19.10 15.54
C VAL A 115 16.87 19.32 14.83
N GLU A 116 17.09 18.67 13.69
CA GLU A 116 18.29 18.85 12.88
C GLU A 116 18.45 20.32 12.45
N MET A 117 17.39 20.93 11.94
CA MET A 117 17.39 22.35 11.54
C MET A 117 17.73 23.27 12.72
N ALA A 118 17.10 23.06 13.88
CA ALA A 118 17.31 23.90 15.06
C ALA A 118 18.76 23.79 15.59
N LEU A 119 19.32 22.58 15.65
CA LEU A 119 20.71 22.37 16.07
C LEU A 119 21.70 23.06 15.14
N GLU A 120 21.46 22.97 13.84
CA GLU A 120 22.33 23.58 12.85
C GLU A 120 22.28 25.11 12.90
N GLU A 121 21.10 25.69 13.14
CA GLU A 121 20.94 27.13 13.33
C GLU A 121 21.65 27.63 14.60
N LEU A 122 21.51 26.92 15.73
CA LEU A 122 22.20 27.25 16.98
C LEU A 122 23.72 27.20 16.83
N LYS A 123 24.23 26.21 16.09
CA LYS A 123 25.65 26.07 15.76
C LYS A 123 26.14 27.22 14.87
N LYS A 124 25.38 27.57 13.83
CA LYS A 124 25.70 28.71 12.92
C LYS A 124 25.78 30.04 13.67
N ASN A 125 24.89 30.25 14.63
CA ASN A 125 24.86 31.46 15.43
C ASN A 125 25.89 31.48 16.58
N GLY A 126 26.69 30.42 16.75
CA GLY A 126 27.69 30.31 17.81
C GLY A 126 27.10 30.31 19.22
N VAL A 127 25.80 30.01 19.37
CA VAL A 127 25.07 30.10 20.64
C VAL A 127 25.42 28.93 21.56
N VAL A 128 25.77 27.77 20.99
CA VAL A 128 26.05 26.55 21.77
C VAL A 128 27.17 25.71 21.13
N GLU A 129 28.17 25.35 21.92
CA GLU A 129 29.13 24.27 21.63
C GLU A 129 28.64 22.98 22.32
N LEU A 130 28.17 22.01 21.53
CA LEU A 130 27.68 20.73 22.04
C LEU A 130 28.69 19.63 21.71
N ASP A 131 29.19 18.98 22.76
CA ASP A 131 29.78 17.64 22.65
C ASP A 131 28.72 16.62 22.20
N GLU A 132 29.18 15.43 21.79
CA GLU A 132 28.29 14.42 21.20
C GLU A 132 27.24 13.90 22.21
N GLU A 133 27.60 13.83 23.49
CA GLU A 133 26.73 13.35 24.55
C GLU A 133 25.60 14.34 24.86
N ARG A 134 25.92 15.64 24.95
CA ARG A 134 24.93 16.72 25.13
C ARG A 134 24.03 16.85 23.91
N ARG A 135 24.57 16.66 22.70
CA ARG A 135 23.76 16.65 21.47
C ARG A 135 22.74 15.52 21.50
N ALA A 136 23.17 14.30 21.80
CA ALA A 136 22.27 13.14 21.89
C ALA A 136 21.17 13.35 22.96
N ALA A 137 21.53 13.89 24.13
CA ALA A 137 20.57 14.23 25.17
C ALA A 137 19.55 15.29 24.72
N MET A 138 20.00 16.35 24.02
CA MET A 138 19.12 17.39 23.54
C MET A 138 18.19 16.92 22.41
N VAL A 139 18.71 16.11 21.47
CA VAL A 139 17.89 15.46 20.43
C VAL A 139 16.80 14.59 21.07
N SER A 140 17.17 13.74 22.03
CA SER A 140 16.23 12.87 22.74
C SER A 140 15.12 13.70 23.42
N ASN A 141 15.48 14.74 24.17
CA ASN A 141 14.52 15.60 24.86
C ASN A 141 13.58 16.31 23.89
N LEU A 142 14.11 16.85 22.79
CA LEU A 142 13.31 17.55 21.78
C LEU A 142 12.39 16.58 21.03
N LEU A 143 12.84 15.38 20.69
CA LEU A 143 12.01 14.36 20.06
C LEU A 143 10.87 13.91 20.98
N VAL A 144 11.13 13.75 22.29
CA VAL A 144 10.08 13.44 23.26
C VAL A 144 9.03 14.55 23.30
N VAL A 145 9.45 15.82 23.28
CA VAL A 145 8.53 16.97 23.29
C VAL A 145 7.73 17.08 21.99
N LEU A 146 8.37 16.88 20.84
CA LEU A 146 7.74 17.03 19.52
C LEU A 146 6.83 15.86 19.16
N CYS A 147 7.16 14.64 19.61
CA CYS A 147 6.41 13.43 19.30
C CYS A 147 5.39 13.04 20.39
N SER A 148 5.30 13.76 21.51
CA SER A 148 4.34 13.42 22.56
C SER A 148 2.90 13.75 22.14
N ASP A 149 2.00 12.77 22.28
CA ASP A 149 0.55 12.93 22.05
C ASP A 149 -0.14 13.89 23.06
N ARG A 150 0.56 14.31 24.12
CA ARG A 150 0.06 15.19 25.18
C ARG A 150 0.96 16.41 25.27
N SER A 151 0.39 17.61 25.36
CA SER A 151 1.15 18.85 25.56
C SER A 151 2.12 18.70 26.74
N THR A 152 3.42 18.64 26.46
CA THR A 152 4.45 18.51 27.48
C THR A 152 4.40 19.70 28.42
N GLN A 153 4.33 19.46 29.73
CA GLN A 153 4.48 20.53 30.70
C GLN A 153 5.98 20.89 30.79
N PRO A 154 6.38 22.13 30.45
CA PRO A 154 7.77 22.51 30.56
C PRO A 154 8.18 22.47 32.03
N VAL A 155 9.13 21.60 32.37
CA VAL A 155 9.81 21.67 33.67
C VAL A 155 10.81 22.82 33.56
N VAL A 156 10.38 24.02 33.94
CA VAL A 156 11.26 25.20 33.98
C VAL A 156 12.26 24.97 35.12
N ASN A 157 13.47 24.55 34.78
CA ASN A 157 14.56 24.45 35.73
C ASN A 157 15.03 25.88 36.08
N THR A 158 14.57 26.40 37.21
CA THR A 158 15.01 27.67 37.80
C THR A 158 16.21 27.50 38.73
N GLY A 159 16.86 26.32 38.72
CA GLY A 159 18.09 26.08 39.47
C GLY A 159 19.17 27.05 38.99
N SER A 160 19.63 27.92 39.90
CA SER A 160 20.70 28.87 39.69
C SER A 160 21.91 28.17 39.06
N LEU A 161 22.23 28.54 37.82
CA LEU A 161 23.59 28.46 37.31
C LEU A 161 24.44 29.32 38.24
N TYR A 162 25.30 28.68 39.04
CA TYR A 162 26.32 29.35 39.83
C TYR A 162 27.21 30.23 38.94
#